data_AF-A0A7C6K3A0-F1
#
_entry.id   AF-A0A7C6K3A0-F1
#
_cell.length_a   1.000
_cell.length_b   1.000
_cell.length_c   1.000
_cell.angle_alpha   90.00
_cell.angle_beta   90.00
_cell.angle_gamma   90.00
#
_symmetry.space_group_name_H-M   'P 1'
#
loop_
_entity.id
_entity.type
_entity.pdbx_description
1 polymer ?
#
loop_
_entity_poly.entity_id
_entity_poly.type
_entity_poly.pdbx_seq_one_letter_code
_entity_poly.pdbx_strand_id
1 'polypeptide(L)'
;MIRYRDLIGAKVVEKKNGERIGEISDVIFKEDFQSFVGFLIKGGKILKQKKTIELERVTSFGKDAIMIDLGKSLSIKNSNIEEGITEEEIKFIDKEILTQDGECLGYVKDLLFSKDDGKLIGYIITEGLIEDITKGRSFIPNFSNVKTNKEHLIVDNEVKGLISKNKEKYKKLLELVER
;
A
#
# COMPACT_ATOMS: atom_id res chain seq x y z
N MET A 1 5.15 3.98 -9.28
CA MET A 1 4.08 3.92 -8.26
C MET A 1 3.30 2.63 -8.44
N ILE A 2 2.73 2.08 -7.36
CA ILE A 2 1.92 0.86 -7.36
C ILE A 2 0.82 0.96 -6.30
N ARG A 3 -0.39 0.49 -6.60
CA ARG A 3 -1.48 0.42 -5.62
C ARG A 3 -1.36 -0.82 -4.76
N TYR A 4 -1.83 -0.73 -3.52
CA TYR A 4 -2.00 -1.90 -2.66
C TYR A 4 -2.82 -2.98 -3.35
N ARG A 5 -3.99 -2.62 -3.92
CA ARG A 5 -4.85 -3.60 -4.60
C ARG A 5 -4.20 -4.29 -5.80
N ASP A 6 -3.24 -3.65 -6.48
CA ASP A 6 -2.50 -4.27 -7.59
C ASP A 6 -1.44 -5.27 -7.10
N LEU A 7 -0.99 -5.14 -5.85
CA LEU A 7 -0.07 -6.07 -5.21
C LEU A 7 -0.80 -7.33 -4.74
N ILE A 8 -1.97 -7.17 -4.12
CA ILE A 8 -2.69 -8.30 -3.53
C ILE A 8 -3.16 -9.28 -4.60
N GLY A 9 -2.80 -10.55 -4.43
CA GLY A 9 -3.07 -11.62 -5.39
C GLY A 9 -2.08 -11.69 -6.56
N ALA A 10 -1.16 -10.73 -6.70
CA ALA A 10 -0.13 -10.78 -7.74
C ALA A 10 0.75 -12.03 -7.55
N LYS A 11 1.06 -12.70 -8.66
CA LYS A 11 1.94 -13.88 -8.64
C LYS A 11 3.37 -13.44 -8.33
N VAL A 12 4.06 -14.22 -7.51
CA VAL A 12 5.50 -14.03 -7.30
C VAL A 12 6.26 -15.11 -8.04
N VAL A 13 7.18 -14.69 -8.91
CA VAL A 13 7.93 -15.58 -9.82
C VAL A 13 9.42 -15.31 -9.71
N GLU A 14 10.21 -16.36 -9.53
CA GLU A 14 11.67 -16.26 -9.52
C GLU A 14 12.18 -16.01 -10.95
N LYS A 15 12.96 -14.94 -11.10
CA LYS A 15 13.51 -14.50 -12.40
C LYS A 15 14.41 -15.54 -13.05
N LYS A 16 15.13 -16.34 -12.26
CA LYS A 16 16.17 -17.26 -12.74
C LYS A 16 15.61 -18.49 -13.46
N ASN A 17 14.58 -19.13 -12.91
CA ASN A 17 14.02 -20.39 -13.40
C ASN A 17 12.55 -20.26 -13.83
N GLY A 18 11.91 -19.10 -13.62
CA GLY A 18 10.48 -18.91 -13.89
C GLY A 18 9.56 -19.62 -12.89
N GLU A 19 10.10 -20.14 -11.79
CA GLU A 19 9.33 -20.87 -10.80
C GLU A 19 8.37 -19.93 -10.08
N ARG A 20 7.12 -20.36 -9.95
CA ARG A 20 6.11 -19.63 -9.20
C ARG A 20 6.26 -19.93 -7.71
N ILE A 21 6.62 -18.91 -6.94
CA ILE A 21 6.78 -18.99 -5.49
C ILE A 21 5.42 -18.96 -4.77
N GLY A 22 4.47 -18.17 -5.27
CA GLY A 22 3.15 -18.04 -4.66
C GLY A 22 2.35 -16.84 -5.18
N GLU A 23 1.50 -16.31 -4.31
CA GLU A 23 0.76 -15.05 -4.49
C GLU A 23 0.97 -14.16 -3.28
N ILE A 24 1.01 -12.85 -3.50
CA ILE A 24 1.00 -11.89 -2.40
C ILE A 24 -0.36 -11.97 -1.70
N SER A 25 -0.36 -12.21 -0.40
CA SER A 25 -1.53 -12.06 0.45
C SER A 25 -1.58 -10.70 1.12
N ASP A 26 -0.42 -10.11 1.45
CA ASP A 26 -0.36 -8.79 2.07
C ASP A 26 1.01 -8.11 1.88
N VAL A 27 1.10 -6.84 2.24
CA VAL A 27 2.35 -6.09 2.43
C VAL A 27 2.71 -6.03 3.92
N ILE A 28 4.00 -5.83 4.19
CA ILE A 28 4.54 -5.73 5.55
C ILE A 28 5.04 -4.31 5.76
N PHE A 29 4.35 -3.53 6.59
CA PHE A 29 4.71 -2.16 6.92
C PHE A 29 5.84 -2.10 7.95
N LYS A 30 6.59 -0.99 7.91
CA LYS A 30 7.33 -0.52 9.08
C LYS A 30 6.35 -0.05 10.17
N GLU A 31 6.82 0.00 11.41
CA GLU A 31 6.02 0.44 12.57
C GLU A 31 5.45 1.86 12.40
N ASP A 32 6.12 2.73 11.65
CA ASP A 32 5.67 4.10 11.37
C ASP A 32 4.59 4.20 10.29
N PHE A 33 4.27 3.08 9.62
CA PHE A 33 3.34 2.99 8.48
C PHE A 33 3.70 3.87 7.27
N GLN A 34 4.90 4.47 7.23
CA GLN A 34 5.34 5.37 6.17
C GLN A 34 5.86 4.61 4.94
N SER A 35 6.16 3.32 5.09
CA SER A 35 6.64 2.46 4.02
C SER A 35 6.38 1.00 4.33
N PHE A 36 6.33 0.17 3.28
CA PHE A 36 6.40 -1.27 3.43
C PHE A 36 7.81 -1.78 3.09
N VAL A 37 8.22 -2.87 3.75
CA VAL A 37 9.56 -3.47 3.62
C VAL A 37 9.56 -4.79 2.87
N GLY A 38 8.39 -5.39 2.68
CA GLY A 38 8.25 -6.66 1.99
C GLY A 38 6.81 -7.10 1.85
N PHE A 39 6.67 -8.37 1.47
CA PHE A 39 5.41 -8.99 1.13
C PHE A 39 5.22 -10.28 1.91
N LEU A 40 3.98 -10.51 2.33
CA LEU A 40 3.51 -11.79 2.82
C LEU A 40 3.01 -12.60 1.63
N ILE A 41 3.55 -13.81 1.47
CA ILE A 41 3.28 -14.70 0.35
C ILE A 41 2.53 -15.92 0.85
N LYS A 42 1.37 -16.19 0.24
CA LYS A 42 0.65 -17.46 0.38
C LYS A 42 1.07 -18.38 -0.75
N GLY A 43 1.48 -19.61 -0.42
CA GLY A 43 1.66 -20.65 -1.43
C GLY A 43 0.31 -21.26 -1.84
N GLY A 44 0.28 -21.98 -2.96
CA GLY A 44 -0.92 -22.72 -3.41
C GLY A 44 -1.32 -23.85 -2.44
N LYS A 45 -2.37 -24.63 -2.78
CA LYS A 45 -3.00 -25.69 -1.95
C LYS A 45 -2.06 -26.68 -1.23
N ILE A 46 -0.78 -26.74 -1.59
CA ILE A 46 0.23 -27.69 -1.08
C ILE A 46 1.14 -27.03 -0.02
N LEU A 47 1.26 -25.70 0.01
CA LEU A 47 2.17 -24.98 0.91
C LEU A 47 1.39 -24.45 2.12
N LYS A 48 1.52 -25.10 3.28
CA LYS A 48 0.81 -24.71 4.52
C LYS A 48 1.38 -23.49 5.24
N GLN A 49 2.56 -22.99 4.84
CA GLN A 49 3.28 -21.94 5.58
C GLN A 49 3.29 -20.63 4.80
N LYS A 50 2.95 -19.53 5.48
CA LYS A 50 3.12 -18.16 4.98
C LYS A 50 4.63 -17.88 4.88
N LYS A 51 5.04 -17.33 3.74
CA LYS A 51 6.42 -16.95 3.45
C LYS A 51 6.53 -15.44 3.38
N THR A 52 7.71 -14.89 3.61
CA THR A 52 7.94 -13.45 3.43
C THR A 52 9.04 -13.19 2.43
N ILE A 53 8.94 -12.07 1.71
CA ILE A 53 9.91 -11.63 0.71
C ILE A 53 10.13 -10.14 0.87
N GLU A 54 11.39 -9.74 1.02
CA GLU A 54 11.78 -8.33 1.13
C GLU A 54 11.61 -7.59 -0.21
N LEU A 55 11.24 -6.31 -0.15
CA LEU A 55 11.06 -5.47 -1.33
C LEU A 55 12.35 -5.38 -2.17
N GLU A 56 13.52 -5.38 -1.54
CA GLU A 56 14.82 -5.36 -2.20
C GLU A 56 15.05 -6.53 -3.18
N ARG A 57 14.31 -7.64 -3.00
CA ARG A 57 14.39 -8.79 -3.91
C ARG A 57 13.55 -8.61 -5.17
N VAL A 58 12.69 -7.60 -5.22
CA VAL A 58 11.88 -7.32 -6.40
C VAL A 58 12.74 -6.70 -7.49
N THR A 59 12.75 -7.35 -8.64
CA THR A 59 13.45 -6.87 -9.84
C THR A 59 12.50 -6.21 -10.84
N SER A 60 11.21 -6.54 -10.79
CA SER A 60 10.21 -5.93 -11.67
C SER A 60 8.80 -6.11 -11.12
N PHE A 61 8.00 -5.05 -11.25
CA PHE A 61 6.55 -5.06 -11.01
C PHE A 61 5.82 -5.12 -12.36
N GLY A 62 5.45 -6.32 -12.79
CA GLY A 62 4.60 -6.53 -13.96
C GLY A 62 3.11 -6.36 -13.65
N LYS A 63 2.28 -6.39 -14.69
CA LYS A 63 0.82 -6.29 -14.56
C LYS A 63 0.21 -7.51 -13.85
N ASP A 64 0.73 -8.70 -14.13
CA ASP A 64 0.17 -9.97 -13.64
C ASP A 64 1.07 -10.71 -12.65
N ALA A 65 2.33 -10.29 -12.54
CA ALA A 65 3.34 -10.94 -11.71
C ALA A 65 4.45 -9.96 -11.28
N ILE A 66 5.00 -10.22 -10.10
CA ILE A 66 6.20 -9.58 -9.58
C ILE A 66 7.36 -10.55 -9.72
N MET A 67 8.43 -10.08 -10.36
CA MET A 67 9.63 -10.85 -10.60
C MET A 67 10.64 -10.60 -9.49
N ILE A 68 11.16 -11.66 -8.89
CA ILE A 68 12.14 -11.57 -7.80
C ILE A 68 13.46 -12.24 -8.15
N ASP A 69 14.53 -11.84 -7.46
CA ASP A 69 15.80 -12.57 -7.45
C ASP A 69 16.13 -13.04 -6.03
N LEU A 70 16.03 -14.35 -5.80
CA LEU A 70 16.33 -14.96 -4.51
C LEU A 70 17.84 -15.06 -4.23
N GLY A 71 18.69 -14.88 -5.25
CA GLY A 71 20.14 -15.07 -5.14
C GLY A 71 20.52 -16.52 -4.76
N LYS A 72 21.80 -16.74 -4.43
CA LYS A 72 22.30 -18.06 -3.95
C LYS A 72 21.92 -18.36 -2.49
N SER A 73 21.59 -17.34 -1.71
CA SER A 73 21.26 -17.45 -0.28
C SER A 73 19.75 -17.34 -0.11
N LEU A 74 19.07 -18.48 -0.18
CA LEU A 74 17.67 -18.62 0.18
C LEU A 74 17.50 -18.18 1.64
N SER A 75 16.80 -17.07 1.84
CA SER A 75 16.12 -16.81 3.11
C SER A 75 14.68 -16.43 2.79
N ILE A 76 13.96 -17.34 2.12
CA ILE A 76 12.54 -17.48 2.42
C ILE A 76 12.50 -17.91 3.88
N LYS A 77 12.48 -16.95 4.80
CA LYS A 77 12.36 -17.28 6.22
C LYS A 77 10.96 -17.89 6.40
N ASN A 78 10.90 -19.04 7.05
CA ASN A 78 9.67 -19.40 7.76
C ASN A 78 9.53 -18.33 8.85
N SER A 79 8.63 -17.37 8.61
CA SER A 79 8.21 -16.30 9.51
C SER A 79 9.10 -16.05 10.75
N ASN A 80 10.28 -15.47 10.54
CA ASN A 80 10.96 -14.65 11.56
C ASN A 80 11.06 -13.19 11.05
N ILE A 81 10.03 -12.72 10.34
CA ILE A 81 9.74 -11.28 10.33
C ILE A 81 8.91 -11.06 11.59
N GLU A 82 9.59 -10.93 12.72
CA GLU A 82 8.97 -10.76 14.04
C GLU A 82 8.51 -9.31 14.30
N GLU A 83 8.62 -8.37 13.35
CA GLU A 83 8.48 -6.93 13.66
C GLU A 83 7.66 -6.11 12.66
N GLY A 84 7.06 -6.73 11.64
CA GLY A 84 6.30 -6.01 10.63
C GLY A 84 4.80 -6.12 10.82
N ILE A 85 4.07 -5.00 10.68
CA ILE A 85 2.61 -4.96 10.79
C ILE A 85 2.00 -5.06 9.39
N THR A 86 1.01 -5.93 9.21
CA THR A 86 0.35 -6.12 7.90
C THR A 86 -0.84 -5.17 7.70
N GLU A 87 -1.28 -4.99 6.45
CA GLU A 87 -2.49 -4.20 6.19
C GLU A 87 -3.74 -4.86 6.78
N GLU A 88 -3.82 -6.19 6.81
CA GLU A 88 -4.93 -6.90 7.46
C GLU A 88 -5.04 -6.58 8.96
N GLU A 89 -3.93 -6.24 9.61
CA GLU A 89 -3.88 -5.86 11.03
C GLU A 89 -4.26 -4.39 11.24
N ILE A 90 -3.78 -3.49 10.38
CA ILE A 90 -4.02 -2.05 10.50
C ILE A 90 -5.40 -1.69 9.95
N LYS A 91 -5.82 -2.35 8.87
CA LYS A 91 -7.04 -2.16 8.11
C LYS A 91 -7.22 -0.75 7.57
N PHE A 92 -6.20 -0.14 6.96
CA PHE A 92 -6.36 1.18 6.33
C PHE A 92 -7.52 1.24 5.34
N ILE A 93 -7.76 0.19 4.55
CA ILE A 93 -8.88 0.15 3.61
C ILE A 93 -10.23 0.31 4.35
N ASP A 94 -11.08 1.17 3.81
CA ASP A 94 -12.40 1.58 4.32
C ASP A 94 -12.39 2.39 5.64
N LYS A 95 -11.21 2.77 6.17
CA LYS A 95 -11.15 3.75 7.26
C LYS A 95 -11.67 5.11 6.84
N GLU A 96 -12.37 5.75 7.77
CA GLU A 96 -12.78 7.14 7.64
C GLU A 96 -11.59 8.05 7.94
N ILE A 97 -11.34 8.99 7.04
CA ILE A 97 -10.32 10.02 7.25
C ILE A 97 -10.99 11.23 7.88
N LEU A 98 -10.53 11.59 9.07
CA LEU A 98 -11.02 12.73 9.83
C LEU A 98 -9.92 13.79 9.99
N THR A 99 -10.29 15.06 9.98
CA THR A 99 -9.39 16.10 10.49
C THR A 99 -9.35 16.08 12.01
N GLN A 100 -8.40 16.81 12.62
CA GLN A 100 -8.34 16.99 14.07
C GLN A 100 -9.61 17.66 14.64
N ASP A 101 -10.28 18.48 13.82
CA ASP A 101 -11.54 19.15 14.19
C ASP A 101 -12.78 18.24 13.99
N GLY A 102 -12.59 17.00 13.55
CA GLY A 102 -13.66 16.01 13.36
C GLY A 102 -14.39 16.09 12.02
N GLU A 103 -13.86 16.80 11.03
CA GLU A 103 -14.45 16.86 9.69
C GLU A 103 -14.08 15.60 8.88
N CYS A 104 -15.08 14.98 8.25
CA CYS A 104 -14.87 13.80 7.41
C CYS A 104 -14.39 14.19 6.01
N LEU A 105 -13.16 13.77 5.69
CA LEU A 105 -12.53 13.97 4.39
C LEU A 105 -12.91 12.88 3.37
N GLY A 106 -13.41 11.73 3.83
CA GLY A 106 -13.82 10.60 2.99
C GLY A 106 -13.34 9.26 3.57
N TYR A 107 -13.34 8.23 2.73
CA TYR A 107 -12.95 6.87 3.14
C TYR A 107 -11.81 6.35 2.28
N VAL A 108 -10.80 5.73 2.90
CA VAL A 108 -9.69 5.10 2.19
C VAL A 108 -10.22 3.98 1.30
N LYS A 109 -9.87 4.02 0.02
CA LYS A 109 -10.13 2.92 -0.92
C LYS A 109 -8.86 2.20 -1.30
N ASP A 110 -7.74 2.88 -1.39
CA ASP A 110 -6.49 2.25 -1.76
C ASP A 110 -5.30 3.02 -1.17
N LEU A 111 -4.16 2.35 -1.14
CA LEU A 111 -2.88 2.95 -0.76
C LEU A 111 -1.99 3.01 -1.99
N LEU A 112 -1.30 4.12 -2.19
CA LEU A 112 -0.37 4.29 -3.30
C LEU A 112 1.06 4.31 -2.78
N PHE A 113 1.89 3.42 -3.31
CA PHE A 113 3.29 3.29 -2.92
C PHE A 113 4.27 3.63 -4.04
N SER A 114 5.45 4.05 -3.63
CA SER A 114 6.64 4.07 -4.49
C SER A 114 7.09 2.64 -4.77
N LYS A 115 7.38 2.34 -6.05
CA LYS A 115 7.89 1.01 -6.46
C LYS A 115 9.34 0.82 -6.03
N ASP A 116 10.08 1.92 -5.85
CA ASP A 116 11.53 1.90 -5.69
C ASP A 116 11.93 1.61 -4.24
N ASP A 117 11.18 2.17 -3.28
CA ASP A 117 11.53 2.14 -1.85
C ASP A 117 10.34 1.82 -0.93
N GLY A 118 9.17 1.50 -1.50
CA GLY A 118 7.99 1.09 -0.74
C GLY A 118 7.33 2.21 0.06
N LYS A 119 7.77 3.47 -0.09
CA LYS A 119 7.19 4.62 0.63
C LYS A 119 5.72 4.81 0.26
N LEU A 120 4.91 5.05 1.29
CA LEU A 120 3.52 5.47 1.13
C LEU A 120 3.51 6.89 0.56
N ILE A 121 3.05 7.01 -0.68
CA ILE A 121 2.89 8.28 -1.38
C ILE A 121 1.60 8.97 -0.92
N GLY A 122 0.56 8.18 -0.65
CA GLY A 122 -0.71 8.67 -0.11
C GLY A 122 -1.86 7.69 -0.27
N TYR A 123 -3.06 8.20 -0.03
CA TYR A 123 -4.31 7.46 0.04
C TYR A 123 -5.20 7.84 -1.15
N ILE A 124 -5.74 6.83 -1.83
CA ILE A 124 -6.85 7.01 -2.76
C ILE A 124 -8.12 6.87 -1.96
N ILE A 125 -9.01 7.85 -2.02
CA ILE A 125 -10.22 7.91 -1.20
C ILE A 125 -11.48 8.03 -2.05
N THR A 126 -12.62 7.58 -1.52
CA THR A 126 -13.92 8.06 -2.00
C THR A 126 -14.21 9.43 -1.44
N GLU A 127 -15.09 10.17 -2.13
CA GLU A 127 -15.73 11.38 -1.62
C GLU A 127 -16.11 11.27 -0.12
N GLY A 128 -15.76 12.32 0.63
CA GLY A 128 -16.37 12.71 1.89
C GLY A 128 -17.17 14.01 1.70
N LEU A 129 -17.47 14.71 2.80
CA LEU A 129 -18.31 15.93 2.79
C LEU A 129 -17.58 17.20 2.29
N ILE A 130 -16.38 17.09 1.72
CA ILE A 130 -15.62 18.26 1.29
C ILE A 130 -16.07 18.73 -0.09
N GLU A 131 -16.57 19.95 -0.17
CA GLU A 131 -16.98 20.60 -1.43
C GLU A 131 -15.83 20.76 -2.45
N ASP A 132 -14.59 20.81 -1.97
CA ASP A 132 -13.39 20.97 -2.79
C ASP A 132 -12.92 19.68 -3.49
N ILE A 133 -13.38 18.51 -3.04
CA ILE A 133 -13.05 17.23 -3.66
C ILE A 133 -13.86 17.07 -4.95
N THR A 134 -13.20 16.73 -6.05
CA THR A 134 -13.88 16.44 -7.32
C THR A 134 -14.80 15.25 -7.18
N LYS A 135 -15.94 15.28 -7.88
CA LYS A 135 -16.84 14.13 -7.92
C LYS A 135 -16.12 12.86 -8.40
N GLY A 136 -16.06 11.81 -7.59
CA GLY A 136 -15.42 10.52 -7.86
C GLY A 136 -14.41 10.12 -6.79
N ARG A 137 -13.19 9.78 -7.23
CA ARG A 137 -12.07 9.45 -6.36
C ARG A 137 -11.18 10.66 -6.18
N SER A 138 -10.61 10.79 -4.98
CA SER A 138 -9.62 11.80 -4.66
C SER A 138 -8.33 11.17 -4.17
N PHE A 139 -7.28 11.99 -4.11
CA PHE A 139 -5.98 11.58 -3.61
C PHE A 139 -5.56 12.52 -2.49
N ILE A 140 -5.20 11.91 -1.37
CA ILE A 140 -4.71 12.57 -0.18
C ILE A 140 -3.25 12.14 -0.02
N PRO A 141 -2.26 13.05 -0.13
CA PRO A 141 -0.86 12.66 0.03
C PRO A 141 -0.61 12.12 1.43
N ASN A 142 0.44 11.32 1.60
CA ASN A 142 0.83 10.85 2.91
C ASN A 142 1.32 12.04 3.77
N PHE A 143 0.98 12.03 5.06
CA PHE A 143 1.34 13.07 6.02
C PHE A 143 2.17 12.48 7.14
N SER A 144 3.06 13.28 7.71
CA SER A 144 3.96 12.84 8.77
C SER A 144 3.27 12.57 10.11
N ASN A 145 2.09 13.17 10.37
CA ASN A 145 1.41 13.10 11.67
C ASN A 145 0.07 12.35 11.60
N VAL A 146 0.03 11.20 10.94
CA VAL A 146 -1.19 10.38 10.89
C VAL A 146 -1.36 9.64 12.20
N LYS A 147 -2.48 9.87 12.90
CA LYS A 147 -2.93 9.01 14.00
C LYS A 147 -3.95 8.03 13.46
N THR A 148 -3.84 6.75 13.82
CA THR A 148 -4.80 5.76 13.33
C THR A 148 -5.26 4.83 14.44
N ASN A 149 -6.54 4.44 14.39
CA ASN A 149 -7.10 3.35 15.16
C ASN A 149 -7.81 2.37 14.20
N LYS A 150 -8.71 1.51 14.69
CA LYS A 150 -9.40 0.51 13.85
C LYS A 150 -10.36 1.10 12.82
N GLU A 151 -10.91 2.29 13.07
CA GLU A 151 -12.02 2.88 12.30
C GLU A 151 -11.61 4.16 11.58
N HIS A 152 -10.68 4.92 12.17
CA HIS A 152 -10.37 6.28 11.76
C HIS A 152 -8.88 6.48 11.48
N LEU A 153 -8.62 7.37 10.53
CA LEU A 153 -7.33 7.95 10.23
C LEU A 153 -7.45 9.46 10.46
N ILE A 154 -6.81 9.96 11.50
CA ILE A 154 -6.87 11.38 11.88
C ILE A 154 -5.66 12.10 11.29
N VAL A 155 -5.91 13.19 10.57
CA VAL A 155 -4.92 14.03 9.92
C VAL A 155 -4.99 15.49 10.39
N ASP A 156 -3.90 16.22 10.21
CA ASP A 156 -3.84 17.64 10.56
C ASP A 156 -4.76 18.49 9.67
N ASN A 157 -5.27 19.60 10.19
CA ASN A 157 -6.22 20.47 9.47
C ASN A 157 -5.62 21.08 8.18
N GLU A 158 -4.29 21.17 8.09
CA GLU A 158 -3.55 21.71 6.94
C GLU A 158 -3.75 20.89 5.65
N VAL A 159 -4.16 19.63 5.77
CA VAL A 159 -4.39 18.72 4.65
C VAL A 159 -5.34 19.32 3.61
N LYS A 160 -6.39 20.02 4.05
CA LYS A 160 -7.35 20.66 3.15
C LYS A 160 -6.67 21.69 2.25
N GLY A 161 -5.84 22.57 2.84
CA GLY A 161 -5.09 23.57 2.09
C GLY A 161 -4.13 22.94 1.08
N LEU A 162 -3.49 21.81 1.42
CA LEU A 162 -2.63 21.07 0.51
C LEU A 162 -3.40 20.46 -0.66
N ILE A 163 -4.57 19.85 -0.40
CA ILE A 163 -5.46 19.28 -1.43
C ILE A 163 -5.91 20.37 -2.39
N SER A 164 -6.47 21.47 -1.88
CA SER A 164 -6.99 22.56 -2.72
C SER A 164 -5.87 23.22 -3.54
N LYS A 165 -4.68 23.42 -2.94
CA LYS A 165 -3.51 23.99 -3.65
C LYS A 165 -2.95 23.10 -4.75
N ASN A 166 -3.06 21.78 -4.61
CA ASN A 166 -2.45 20.80 -5.53
C ASN A 166 -3.47 19.96 -6.32
N LYS A 167 -4.73 20.41 -6.40
CA LYS A 167 -5.86 19.68 -6.99
C LYS A 167 -5.55 19.08 -8.37
N GLU A 168 -5.03 19.88 -9.29
CA GLU A 168 -4.68 19.43 -10.65
C GLU A 168 -3.55 18.40 -10.68
N LYS A 169 -2.57 18.53 -9.77
CA LYS A 169 -1.46 17.56 -9.64
C LYS A 169 -2.00 16.21 -9.17
N TYR A 170 -2.86 16.22 -8.15
CA TYR A 170 -3.44 15.00 -7.58
C TYR A 170 -4.42 14.33 -8.53
N LYS A 171 -5.19 15.11 -9.30
CA LYS A 171 -6.03 14.58 -10.37
C LYS A 171 -5.21 13.86 -11.45
N LYS A 172 -4.16 14.49 -11.96
CA LYS A 172 -3.24 13.85 -12.95
C LYS A 172 -2.57 12.60 -12.39
N LEU A 173 -2.21 12.60 -11.11
CA LEU A 173 -1.62 11.44 -10.44
C LEU A 173 -2.61 10.27 -10.37
N LEU A 174 -3.88 10.52 -10.05
CA LEU A 174 -4.93 9.50 -10.09
C LEU A 174 -5.12 8.93 -11.50
N GLU A 175 -5.18 9.79 -12.53
CA GLU A 175 -5.34 9.35 -13.93
C GLU A 175 -4.18 8.44 -14.39
N LEU A 176 -2.95 8.66 -13.90
CA LEU A 176 -1.81 7.80 -14.19
C LEU A 176 -1.87 6.44 -13.49
N VAL A 177 -2.53 6.37 -12.35
CA VAL A 177 -2.63 5.17 -11.51
C VAL A 177 -3.83 4.30 -11.90
N GLU A 178 -4.84 4.87 -12.54
CA GLU A 178 -6.03 4.16 -13.01
C GLU A 178 -5.89 3.52 -14.41
N ARG A 179 -4.75 3.74 -15.09
CA ARG A 179 -4.41 3.18 -16.40
C ARG A 179 -3.79 1.79 -16.31
#